data_AF-A0A4Q4CNY3-F1
#
_entry.id   AF-A0A4Q4CNY3-F1
#
_cell.length_a   1.000
_cell.length_b   1.000
_cell.length_c   1.000
_cell.angle_alpha   90.00
_cell.angle_beta   90.00
_cell.angle_gamma   90.00
#
_symmetry.space_group_name_H-M   'P 1'
#
loop_
_entity.id
_entity.type
_entity.pdbx_description
1 polymer ?
#
loop_
_entity_poly.entity_id
_entity_poly.type
_entity_poly.pdbx_seq_one_letter_code
_entity_poly.pdbx_strand_id
1 'polypeptide(L)'
;SATKRRVVGCAGRVFEVFTRPAQPTTRRFVAEVIGHGVPPGTLARLPPAPPGQDRRLAQVLFLGPHSTRPVISEASRDFGLDINIVSGRVDEIAGEPFGVMALAVYGPAAAIDAAFGWMRGLGLVIEEDVSWAG
;
A
#
# COMPACT_ATOMS: atom_id res chain seq x y z
N SER A 1 -35.68 -6.95 21.84
CA SER A 1 -35.45 -7.91 20.76
C SER A 1 -35.01 -7.15 19.52
N ALA A 2 -33.89 -7.60 18.92
CA ALA A 2 -33.11 -6.93 17.88
C ALA A 2 -33.82 -6.97 16.50
N THR A 3 -33.49 -6.09 15.55
CA THR A 3 -32.46 -6.42 14.55
C THR A 3 -31.88 -5.16 13.93
N LYS A 4 -30.57 -4.97 14.17
CA LYS A 4 -29.71 -3.90 13.62
C LYS A 4 -29.27 -4.36 12.22
N ARG A 5 -29.72 -3.69 11.15
CA ARG A 5 -29.25 -3.94 9.77
C ARG A 5 -27.76 -3.61 9.70
N ARG A 6 -26.91 -4.61 9.47
CA ARG A 6 -25.51 -4.40 9.09
C ARG A 6 -25.49 -3.91 7.65
N VAL A 7 -25.07 -2.66 7.47
CA VAL A 7 -24.54 -2.19 6.19
C VAL A 7 -23.17 -2.85 6.04
N VAL A 8 -23.08 -3.88 5.21
CA VAL A 8 -21.81 -4.47 4.79
C VAL A 8 -21.20 -3.50 3.76
N GLY A 9 -20.13 -2.82 4.15
CA GLY A 9 -19.51 -1.75 3.36
C GLY A 9 -18.92 -2.23 2.02
N CYS A 10 -18.99 -1.37 1.01
CA CYS A 10 -18.52 -1.62 -0.36
C CYS A 10 -17.03 -2.00 -0.51
N ALA A 11 -16.23 -1.93 0.56
CA ALA A 11 -14.81 -2.33 0.55
C ALA A 11 -14.59 -3.81 0.15
N GLY A 12 -15.55 -4.70 0.44
CA GLY A 12 -15.42 -6.12 0.14
C GLY A 12 -15.42 -6.47 -1.36
N ARG A 13 -16.13 -5.70 -2.20
CA ARG A 13 -16.26 -6.02 -3.64
C ARG A 13 -15.08 -5.55 -4.47
N VAL A 14 -14.43 -4.46 -4.08
CA VAL A 14 -13.20 -3.98 -4.74
C VAL A 14 -12.05 -4.93 -4.39
N PHE A 15 -11.89 -5.27 -3.11
CA PHE A 15 -10.87 -6.20 -2.63
C PHE A 15 -10.93 -7.58 -3.30
N GLU A 16 -12.13 -8.15 -3.52
CA GLU A 16 -12.29 -9.46 -4.15
C GLU A 16 -11.88 -9.46 -5.63
N VAL A 17 -12.13 -8.35 -6.34
CA VAL A 17 -11.71 -8.15 -7.73
C VAL A 17 -10.18 -8.11 -7.86
N PHE A 18 -9.45 -7.69 -6.82
CA PHE A 18 -7.99 -7.54 -6.85
C PHE A 18 -7.22 -8.70 -6.19
N THR A 19 -7.78 -9.34 -5.17
CA THR A 19 -7.16 -10.50 -4.49
C THR A 19 -7.58 -11.85 -5.06
N ARG A 20 -8.72 -11.91 -5.76
CA ARG A 20 -9.22 -13.07 -6.51
C ARG A 20 -9.90 -12.60 -7.81
N PRO A 21 -9.15 -12.05 -8.78
CA PRO A 21 -9.74 -11.50 -9.99
C PRO A 21 -10.53 -12.57 -10.75
N ALA A 22 -11.87 -12.47 -10.69
CA ALA A 22 -12.77 -13.36 -11.39
C ALA A 22 -12.78 -13.09 -12.91
N GLN A 23 -12.35 -11.90 -13.34
CA GLN A 23 -12.26 -11.50 -14.73
C GLN A 23 -10.79 -11.42 -15.23
N PRO A 24 -10.49 -11.96 -16.43
CA PRO A 24 -9.13 -11.96 -17.00
C PRO A 24 -8.50 -10.57 -17.21
N THR A 25 -9.32 -9.54 -17.44
CA THR A 25 -8.90 -8.16 -17.69
C THR A 25 -8.33 -7.50 -16.45
N THR A 26 -9.00 -7.61 -15.30
CA THR A 26 -8.49 -7.09 -14.02
C THR A 26 -7.20 -7.80 -13.62
N ARG A 27 -7.11 -9.11 -13.88
CA ARG A 27 -5.89 -9.89 -13.60
C ARG A 27 -4.68 -9.42 -14.40
N ARG A 28 -4.87 -9.06 -15.68
CA ARG A 28 -3.81 -8.48 -16.53
C ARG A 28 -3.40 -7.09 -16.06
N PHE A 29 -4.35 -6.24 -15.69
CA PHE A 29 -4.04 -4.88 -15.20
C PHE A 29 -3.30 -4.90 -13.86
N VAL A 30 -3.72 -5.74 -12.92
CA VAL A 30 -2.99 -5.97 -11.65
C VAL A 30 -1.58 -6.46 -11.94
N ALA A 31 -1.42 -7.44 -12.83
CA ALA A 31 -0.11 -7.96 -13.21
C ALA A 31 0.75 -6.93 -13.96
N GLU A 32 0.20 -6.02 -14.77
CA GLU A 32 0.95 -4.95 -15.45
C GLU A 32 1.31 -3.80 -14.50
N VAL A 33 0.43 -3.45 -13.59
CA VAL A 33 0.61 -2.34 -12.63
C VAL A 33 1.51 -2.75 -11.46
N ILE A 34 1.39 -3.98 -10.98
CA ILE A 34 2.28 -4.57 -9.95
C ILE A 34 3.56 -5.12 -10.58
N GLY A 35 3.52 -5.58 -11.84
CA GLY A 35 4.63 -6.26 -12.51
C GLY A 35 5.78 -5.38 -12.98
N HIS A 36 5.64 -4.06 -12.94
CA HIS A 36 6.81 -3.17 -12.96
C HIS A 36 7.40 -3.11 -11.55
N GLY A 37 8.04 -4.21 -11.15
CA GLY A 37 8.81 -4.25 -9.93
C GLY A 37 9.85 -3.13 -9.91
N VAL A 38 10.19 -2.66 -8.70
CA VAL A 38 11.20 -1.62 -8.56
C VAL A 38 12.52 -2.12 -9.19
N PRO A 39 13.15 -1.38 -10.12
CA PRO A 39 14.41 -1.80 -10.71
C PRO A 39 15.46 -2.08 -9.63
N PRO A 40 16.23 -3.19 -9.72
CA PRO A 40 17.21 -3.54 -8.68
C PRO A 40 18.22 -2.42 -8.40
N GLY A 41 18.61 -1.67 -9.43
CA GLY A 41 19.51 -0.53 -9.29
C GLY A 41 18.93 0.63 -8.46
N THR A 42 17.61 0.80 -8.45
CA THR A 42 16.93 1.78 -7.59
C THR A 42 16.91 1.31 -6.14
N LEU A 43 16.59 0.02 -5.90
CA LEU A 43 16.62 -0.58 -4.56
C LEU A 43 18.03 -0.55 -3.95
N ALA A 44 19.05 -0.82 -4.75
CA ALA A 44 20.45 -0.82 -4.32
C ALA A 44 20.95 0.57 -3.89
N ARG A 45 20.33 1.64 -4.36
CA ARG A 45 20.67 3.03 -4.00
C ARG A 45 19.95 3.52 -2.74
N LEU A 46 18.98 2.76 -2.22
CA LEU A 46 18.30 3.13 -1.00
C LEU A 46 19.29 3.09 0.18
N PRO A 47 19.31 4.12 1.04
CA PRO A 47 20.20 4.12 2.19
C PRO A 47 19.88 2.93 3.11
N PRO A 48 20.87 2.43 3.86
CA PRO A 48 20.64 1.49 4.95
C PRO A 48 19.85 2.17 6.08
N ALA A 49 19.25 1.36 6.96
CA ALA A 49 18.63 1.89 8.16
C ALA A 49 19.69 2.46 9.13
N PRO A 50 19.44 3.60 9.79
CA PRO A 50 20.28 4.07 10.89
C PRO A 50 20.37 3.06 12.04
N PRO A 51 21.40 3.11 12.90
CA PRO A 51 21.48 2.25 14.08
C PRO A 51 20.23 2.35 14.96
N GLY A 52 19.68 1.20 15.35
CA GLY A 52 18.45 1.12 16.16
C GLY A 52 17.16 1.32 15.37
N GLN A 53 17.23 1.42 14.05
CA GLN A 53 16.07 1.47 13.16
C GLN A 53 16.11 0.31 12.15
N ASP A 54 14.93 0.02 11.59
CA ASP A 54 14.74 -0.91 10.48
C ASP A 54 14.49 -0.14 9.18
N ARG A 55 14.72 -0.83 8.06
CA ARG A 55 14.23 -0.44 6.74
C ARG A 55 13.33 -1.54 6.20
N ARG A 56 12.07 -1.24 5.94
CA ARG A 56 11.14 -2.17 5.29
C ARG A 56 10.71 -1.67 3.92
N LEU A 57 10.65 -2.59 2.97
CA LEU A 57 10.08 -2.34 1.65
C LEU A 57 8.65 -2.82 1.66
N ALA A 58 7.74 -1.97 1.20
CA ALA A 58 6.33 -2.29 1.14
C ALA A 58 5.72 -1.83 -0.18
N GLN A 59 4.80 -2.62 -0.73
CA GLN A 59 3.90 -2.17 -1.77
C GLN A 59 2.56 -1.82 -1.16
N VAL A 60 2.10 -0.60 -1.41
CA VAL A 60 0.87 -0.04 -0.85
C VAL A 60 -0.11 0.26 -1.96
N LEU A 61 -1.33 -0.28 -1.83
CA LEU A 61 -2.44 -0.05 -2.74
C LEU A 61 -3.46 0.91 -2.10
N PHE A 62 -3.77 1.97 -2.83
CA PHE A 62 -4.73 3.02 -2.50
C PHE A 62 -6.00 2.81 -3.32
N LEU A 63 -7.12 2.60 -2.63
CA LEU A 63 -8.42 2.33 -3.25
C LEU A 63 -9.47 3.35 -2.78
N GLY A 64 -10.14 4.01 -3.73
CA GLY A 64 -11.37 4.77 -3.49
C GLY A 64 -11.19 6.09 -2.71
N PRO A 65 -12.15 6.49 -1.85
CA PRO A 65 -12.31 7.87 -1.36
C PRO A 65 -11.22 8.33 -0.36
N HIS A 66 -10.31 7.45 0.05
CA HIS A 66 -9.16 7.80 0.90
C HIS A 66 -7.91 8.21 0.12
N SER A 67 -7.97 8.14 -1.20
CA SER A 67 -6.94 8.62 -2.14
C SER A 67 -6.52 10.08 -1.96
N THR A 68 -7.38 10.95 -1.43
CA THR A 68 -7.08 12.37 -1.20
C THR A 68 -6.55 12.64 0.21
N ARG A 69 -6.60 11.65 1.12
CA ARG A 69 -6.03 11.76 2.45
C ARG A 69 -4.51 11.66 2.36
N PRO A 70 -3.74 12.52 3.05
CA PRO A 70 -2.28 12.50 3.00
C PRO A 70 -1.71 11.37 3.89
N VAL A 71 -2.14 10.12 3.67
CA VAL A 71 -1.87 8.96 4.53
C VAL A 71 -0.37 8.74 4.76
N ILE A 72 0.45 8.93 3.72
CA ILE A 72 1.92 8.81 3.84
C ILE A 72 2.46 9.89 4.80
N SER A 73 2.05 11.14 4.61
CA SER A 73 2.55 12.24 5.45
C SER A 73 2.05 12.15 6.89
N GLU A 74 0.82 11.66 7.10
CA GLU A 74 0.30 11.35 8.43
C GLU A 74 1.09 10.23 9.08
N ALA A 75 1.35 9.13 8.37
CA ALA A 75 2.17 8.03 8.92
C ALA A 75 3.57 8.49 9.32
N SER A 76 4.21 9.33 8.51
CA SER A 76 5.53 9.88 8.81
C SER A 76 5.52 10.70 10.11
N ARG A 77 4.54 11.59 10.28
CA ARG A 77 4.46 12.47 11.46
C ARG A 77 3.99 11.74 12.72
N ASP A 78 2.94 10.95 12.61
CA ASP A 78 2.24 10.39 13.76
C ASP A 78 2.99 9.20 14.37
N PHE A 79 3.79 8.49 13.55
CA PHE A 79 4.59 7.35 13.99
C PHE A 79 6.10 7.64 14.00
N GLY A 80 6.52 8.84 13.58
CA GLY A 80 7.93 9.24 13.54
C GLY A 80 8.75 8.40 12.54
N LEU A 81 8.20 8.18 11.35
CA LEU A 81 8.81 7.38 10.29
C LEU A 81 9.35 8.26 9.17
N ASP A 82 10.49 7.89 8.62
CA ASP A 82 10.95 8.42 7.34
C ASP A 82 10.44 7.50 6.23
N ILE A 83 9.69 8.05 5.27
CA ILE A 83 9.07 7.27 4.19
C ILE A 83 9.54 7.81 2.85
N ASN A 84 10.26 6.97 2.11
CA ASN A 84 10.66 7.25 0.73
C ASN A 84 9.72 6.54 -0.25
N ILE A 85 9.21 7.30 -1.22
CA ILE A 85 8.49 6.73 -2.37
C ILE A 85 9.53 6.27 -3.39
N VAL A 86 9.65 4.96 -3.57
CA VAL A 86 10.65 4.34 -4.45
C VAL A 86 10.15 4.30 -5.89
N SER A 87 8.87 3.96 -6.06
CA SER A 87 8.14 4.06 -7.31
C SER A 87 6.65 4.19 -7.01
N GLY A 88 5.89 4.69 -7.97
CA GLY A 88 4.44 4.75 -7.81
C GLY A 88 3.73 5.11 -9.10
N ARG A 89 2.47 4.71 -9.18
CA ARG A 89 1.54 5.08 -10.23
C ARG A 89 0.21 5.44 -9.59
N VAL A 90 -0.35 6.56 -9.99
CA VAL A 90 -1.73 6.95 -9.68
C VAL A 90 -2.47 7.04 -10.99
N ASP A 91 -3.65 6.45 -11.03
CA ASP A 91 -4.57 6.41 -12.17
C ASP A 91 -6.00 6.63 -11.67
N GLU A 92 -6.96 6.66 -12.57
CA GLU A 92 -8.38 6.80 -12.25
C GLU A 92 -9.18 5.65 -12.87
N ILE A 93 -9.99 4.98 -12.05
CA ILE A 93 -10.87 3.91 -12.50
C ILE A 93 -12.29 4.30 -12.16
N ALA A 94 -13.12 4.48 -13.19
CA ALA A 94 -14.53 4.83 -13.06
C ALA A 94 -14.80 6.09 -12.20
N GLY A 95 -13.97 7.12 -12.34
CA GLY A 95 -14.11 8.37 -11.58
C GLY A 95 -13.45 8.35 -10.19
N GLU A 96 -12.90 7.21 -9.77
CA GLU A 96 -12.25 7.07 -8.47
C GLU A 96 -10.73 6.92 -8.65
N PRO A 97 -9.93 7.73 -7.97
CA PRO A 97 -8.48 7.61 -7.98
C PRO A 97 -8.03 6.28 -7.36
N PHE A 98 -7.02 5.71 -8.01
CA PHE A 98 -6.43 4.42 -7.75
C PHE A 98 -4.92 4.58 -7.76
N GLY A 99 -4.21 3.99 -6.81
CA GLY A 99 -2.74 4.12 -6.80
C GLY A 99 -2.03 2.91 -6.25
N VAL A 100 -0.90 2.57 -6.85
CA VAL A 100 0.08 1.62 -6.30
C VAL A 100 1.37 2.38 -6.03
N MET A 101 1.97 2.18 -4.86
CA MET A 101 3.25 2.79 -4.50
C MET A 101 4.16 1.76 -3.84
N ALA A 102 5.42 1.70 -4.28
CA ALA A 102 6.49 1.01 -3.57
C ALA A 102 7.17 2.00 -2.63
N LEU A 103 7.19 1.69 -1.34
CA LEU A 103 7.70 2.53 -0.29
C LEU A 103 8.91 1.86 0.38
N ALA A 104 9.89 2.66 0.76
CA ALA A 104 10.93 2.30 1.70
C ALA A 104 10.67 3.07 3.00
N VAL A 105 10.38 2.35 4.07
CA VAL A 105 9.98 2.89 5.36
C VAL A 105 11.11 2.66 6.36
N TYR A 106 11.50 3.72 7.06
CA TYR A 106 12.59 3.74 8.02
C TYR A 106 12.09 4.17 9.39
N GLY A 107 12.51 3.46 10.43
CA GLY A 107 12.17 3.78 11.81
C GLY A 107 12.25 2.56 12.73
N PRO A 108 11.91 2.71 14.02
CA PRO A 108 11.84 1.59 14.94
C PRO A 108 10.85 0.52 14.44
N ALA A 109 11.21 -0.77 14.52
CA ALA A 109 10.38 -1.88 14.06
C ALA A 109 8.92 -1.78 14.53
N ALA A 110 8.72 -1.50 15.83
CA ALA A 110 7.40 -1.37 16.43
C ALA A 110 6.59 -0.17 15.89
N ALA A 111 7.26 0.93 15.50
CA ALA A 111 6.61 2.08 14.89
C ALA A 111 6.17 1.77 13.46
N ILE A 112 6.99 1.03 12.70
CA ILE A 112 6.64 0.54 11.36
C ILE A 112 5.43 -0.39 11.44
N ASP A 113 5.44 -1.35 12.37
CA ASP A 113 4.31 -2.27 12.59
C ASP A 113 3.02 -1.52 12.94
N ALA A 114 3.10 -0.52 13.83
CA ALA A 114 1.96 0.29 14.22
C ALA A 114 1.41 1.11 13.05
N ALA A 115 2.28 1.73 12.25
CA ALA A 115 1.89 2.51 11.08
C ALA A 115 1.22 1.63 10.01
N PHE A 116 1.79 0.46 9.72
CA PHE A 116 1.18 -0.48 8.77
C PHE A 116 -0.15 -1.03 9.28
N GLY A 117 -0.28 -1.31 10.57
CA GLY A 117 -1.56 -1.68 11.19
C GLY A 117 -2.61 -0.58 11.03
N TRP A 118 -2.24 0.67 11.29
CA TRP A 118 -3.11 1.83 11.10
C TRP A 118 -3.53 2.04 9.64
N MET A 119 -2.59 2.00 8.70
CA MET A 119 -2.87 2.11 7.26
C MET A 119 -3.81 0.99 6.78
N ARG A 120 -3.61 -0.25 7.23
CA ARG A 120 -4.54 -1.37 6.97
C ARG A 120 -5.92 -1.11 7.56
N GLY A 121 -6.00 -0.50 8.73
CA GLY A 121 -7.26 -0.04 9.35
C GLY A 121 -8.00 1.03 8.55
N LEU A 122 -7.29 1.82 7.73
CA LEU A 122 -7.86 2.75 6.76
C LEU A 122 -8.30 2.08 5.45
N GLY A 123 -8.10 0.76 5.32
CA GLY A 123 -8.47 -0.01 4.13
C GLY A 123 -7.39 -0.05 3.04
N LEU A 124 -6.17 0.42 3.32
CA LEU A 124 -5.03 0.26 2.40
C LEU A 124 -4.55 -1.19 2.44
N VAL A 125 -4.19 -1.73 1.29
CA VAL A 125 -3.53 -3.04 1.21
C VAL A 125 -2.03 -2.81 1.23
N ILE A 126 -1.33 -3.55 2.09
CA ILE A 126 0.12 -3.44 2.27
C ILE A 126 0.74 -4.82 2.19
N GLU A 127 1.59 -5.01 1.20
CA GLU A 127 2.44 -6.19 1.05
C GLU A 127 3.87 -5.84 1.44
N GLU A 128 4.43 -6.61 2.38
CA GLU A 128 5.81 -6.49 2.86
C GLU A 128 6.68 -7.57 2.22
N ASP A 129 8.01 -7.38 2.22
CA ASP A 129 8.98 -8.33 1.66
C ASP A 129 8.68 -8.76 0.21
N VAL A 130 8.13 -7.83 -0.57
CA VAL A 130 7.84 -8.05 -1.98
C VAL A 130 9.14 -8.40 -2.69
N SER A 131 9.22 -9.61 -3.22
CA SER A 131 10.34 -10.02 -4.06
C SER A 131 10.23 -9.27 -5.38
N TRP A 132 10.88 -8.11 -5.46
CA TRP A 132 11.07 -7.34 -6.70
C TRP A 132 12.10 -8.04 -7.60
N ALA A 133 11.88 -9.33 -7.87
CA ALA A 133 12.70 -10.14 -8.76
C ALA A 133 11.97 -10.23 -10.10
N GLY A 134 12.54 -9.57 -11.11
CA GLY A 134 12.34 -9.87 -12.52
C GLY A 134 13.53 -10.64 -13.04
#